data_AF-A0A917PVX9-F1
#
_entry.id   AF-A0A917PVX9-F1
#
_cell.length_a   1.000
_cell.length_b   1.000
_cell.length_c   1.000
_cell.angle_alpha   90.00
_cell.angle_beta   90.00
_cell.angle_gamma   90.00
#
_symmetry.space_group_name_H-M   'P 1'
#
loop_
_entity.id
_entity.type
_entity.pdbx_description
1 polymer ?
#
loop_
_entity_poly.entity_id
_entity_poly.type
_entity_poly.pdbx_seq_one_letter_code
_entity_poly.pdbx_strand_id
1 'polypeptide(L)'
;MVPAHQHHPRAGTIPPERRYQIAGPPVPTHATRHQLLFPAGTVVEGPAVGAVETAVAWANHAVWLLTNDELSINAAHNKLKHGLATSARGDVRIELITTQPNEDGTIPLNAFGVGKSLPLFDRPMLTYLSRPPKELRQGLEAISLRVDLPVVLAETWMMANLYAAIFHIAAREHFGEEIPEGVAPYPTLVVGRLPEHVIGGRPLGYRSAVTLPPDGTTQPRPSGVMFYDKFWPMKVDFESKTQGIVVDG
;
A
#
# COMPACT_ATOMS: atom_id res chain seq x y z
N MET A 1 19.40 62.30 5.33
CA MET A 1 20.39 62.57 6.39
C MET A 1 19.82 61.97 7.67
N VAL A 2 20.35 60.84 8.11
CA VAL A 2 19.93 60.17 9.36
C VAL A 2 20.81 60.70 10.50
N PRO A 3 20.25 60.84 11.71
CA PRO A 3 20.98 60.32 12.86
C PRO A 3 20.10 59.46 13.78
N ALA A 4 20.77 58.50 14.40
CA ALA A 4 20.28 57.48 15.29
C ALA A 4 20.17 57.97 16.75
N HIS A 5 19.36 57.29 17.58
CA HIS A 5 19.80 56.80 18.88
C HIS A 5 18.90 55.68 19.43
N GLN A 6 19.56 54.79 20.18
CA GLN A 6 19.17 53.46 20.66
C GLN A 6 18.25 53.48 21.89
N HIS A 7 17.49 52.40 22.10
CA HIS A 7 17.26 51.80 23.43
C HIS A 7 16.81 50.33 23.32
N HIS A 8 17.60 49.42 23.89
CA HIS A 8 17.16 48.14 24.48
C HIS A 8 17.04 48.36 26.00
N PRO A 9 16.24 47.61 26.81
CA PRO A 9 16.24 46.13 26.84
C PRO A 9 14.96 45.38 27.36
N ARG A 10 15.09 44.04 27.42
CA ARG A 10 14.46 43.02 28.30
C ARG A 10 13.20 42.24 27.85
N ALA A 11 13.46 40.94 27.64
CA ALA A 11 12.79 39.75 28.20
C ALA A 11 11.28 39.81 28.49
N GLY A 12 10.51 39.11 27.67
CA GLY A 12 9.13 38.72 27.93
C GLY A 12 8.86 37.32 27.38
N THR A 13 8.77 36.35 28.30
CA THR A 13 7.93 35.15 28.29
C THR A 13 7.39 34.60 26.95
N ILE A 14 7.85 33.39 26.63
CA ILE A 14 7.31 32.48 25.61
C ILE A 14 5.90 32.02 26.04
N PRO A 15 4.85 32.18 25.22
CA PRO A 15 3.55 31.57 25.48
C PRO A 15 3.54 30.08 25.08
N PRO A 16 2.78 29.21 25.79
CA PRO A 16 2.85 27.76 25.61
C PRO A 16 2.08 27.27 24.37
N GLU A 17 2.63 26.20 23.78
CA GLU A 17 2.03 25.20 22.88
C GLU A 17 0.88 25.65 21.96
N ARG A 18 1.21 26.02 20.71
CA ARG A 18 0.34 25.66 19.58
C ARG A 18 0.68 24.24 19.13
N ARG A 19 -0.09 23.27 19.60
CA ARG A 19 -0.18 21.96 18.94
C ARG A 19 -0.71 22.17 17.53
N TYR A 20 0.14 21.96 16.53
CA TYR A 20 -0.32 21.76 15.16
C TYR A 20 -0.91 20.34 15.08
N GLN A 21 -2.23 20.24 15.07
CA GLN A 21 -2.87 19.08 14.44
C GLN A 21 -2.71 19.29 12.93
N ILE A 22 -1.81 18.52 12.31
CA ILE A 22 -1.91 18.27 10.88
C ILE A 22 -3.16 17.41 10.73
N ALA A 23 -4.29 18.06 10.48
CA ALA A 23 -5.44 17.38 9.95
C ALA A 23 -4.99 16.75 8.63
N GLY A 24 -4.92 15.42 8.57
CA GLY A 24 -4.95 14.74 7.29
C GLY A 24 -6.16 15.23 6.50
N PRO A 25 -6.14 15.13 5.16
CA PRO A 25 -7.29 15.53 4.36
C PRO A 25 -8.54 14.86 4.93
N PRO A 26 -9.65 15.59 5.10
CA PRO A 26 -10.86 15.02 5.68
C PRO A 26 -11.22 13.78 4.87
N VAL A 27 -11.31 12.64 5.56
CA VAL A 27 -11.83 11.41 4.96
C VAL A 27 -13.22 11.76 4.44
N PRO A 28 -13.49 11.69 3.13
CA PRO A 28 -14.77 12.11 2.61
C PRO A 28 -15.83 11.19 3.20
N THR A 29 -16.79 11.79 3.91
CA THR A 29 -17.99 11.12 4.42
C THR A 29 -18.73 10.43 3.27
N HIS A 30 -19.48 9.36 3.55
CA HIS A 30 -20.23 8.59 2.54
C HIS A 30 -21.01 9.46 1.54
N ALA A 31 -21.56 10.59 1.99
CA ALA A 31 -22.34 11.52 1.17
C ALA A 31 -21.51 12.28 0.10
N THR A 32 -20.21 12.50 0.32
CA THR A 32 -19.36 13.30 -0.58
C THR A 32 -18.78 12.47 -1.73
N ARG A 33 -18.76 11.13 -1.62
CA ARG A 33 -18.13 10.23 -2.61
C ARG A 33 -18.96 10.01 -3.87
N HIS A 34 -20.29 10.14 -3.78
CA HIS A 34 -21.19 9.89 -4.92
C HIS A 34 -21.24 11.06 -5.93
N GLN A 35 -20.89 12.28 -5.50
CA GLN A 35 -20.92 13.48 -6.36
C GLN A 35 -19.86 13.48 -7.47
N LEU A 36 -18.82 12.64 -7.34
CA LEU A 36 -17.79 12.44 -8.36
C LEU A 36 -18.24 11.53 -9.51
N LEU A 37 -19.29 10.73 -9.30
CA LEU A 37 -19.77 9.74 -10.26
C LEU A 37 -21.19 10.05 -10.77
N PHE A 38 -21.93 10.93 -10.07
CA PHE A 38 -23.27 11.32 -10.48
C PHE A 38 -23.53 12.82 -10.33
N PRO A 39 -24.20 13.44 -11.32
CA PRO A 39 -24.74 14.79 -11.19
C PRO A 39 -25.68 14.92 -9.99
N ALA A 40 -25.73 16.10 -9.37
CA ALA A 40 -26.69 16.42 -8.32
C ALA A 40 -28.13 16.21 -8.82
N GLY A 41 -28.92 15.43 -8.08
CA GLY A 41 -30.31 15.07 -8.44
C GLY A 41 -30.47 13.70 -9.13
N THR A 42 -29.39 12.94 -9.34
CA THR A 42 -29.49 11.58 -9.89
C THR A 42 -30.08 10.63 -8.86
N VAL A 43 -31.23 10.02 -9.17
CA VAL A 43 -31.80 8.91 -8.39
C VAL A 43 -31.08 7.64 -8.79
N VAL A 44 -30.28 7.09 -7.88
CA VAL A 44 -29.49 5.87 -8.10
C VAL A 44 -30.14 4.75 -7.31
N GLU A 45 -30.70 3.74 -7.98
CA GLU A 45 -31.40 2.62 -7.32
C GLU A 45 -30.53 1.36 -7.26
N GLY A 46 -30.64 0.64 -6.13
CA GLY A 46 -30.18 -0.74 -5.92
C GLY A 46 -28.77 -1.06 -6.45
N PRO A 47 -28.61 -1.92 -7.48
CA PRO A 47 -27.30 -2.37 -7.98
C PRO A 47 -26.35 -1.24 -8.42
N ALA A 48 -26.89 -0.09 -8.85
CA ALA A 48 -26.07 1.04 -9.29
C ALA A 48 -25.30 1.69 -8.12
N VAL A 49 -25.91 1.77 -6.93
CA VAL A 49 -25.22 2.25 -5.71
C VAL A 49 -24.08 1.31 -5.35
N GLY A 50 -24.34 0.00 -5.32
CA GLY A 50 -23.31 -0.99 -5.01
C GLY A 50 -22.15 -1.03 -6.01
N ALA A 51 -22.43 -0.75 -7.28
CA ALA A 51 -21.39 -0.63 -8.31
C ALA A 51 -20.50 0.60 -8.09
N VAL A 52 -21.09 1.70 -7.67
CA VAL A 52 -20.38 2.95 -7.36
C VAL A 52 -19.53 2.80 -6.11
N GLU A 53 -20.07 2.20 -5.05
CA GLU A 53 -19.30 1.88 -3.85
C GLU A 53 -18.10 0.98 -4.18
N THR A 54 -18.30 -0.01 -5.05
CA THR A 54 -17.23 -0.88 -5.54
C THR A 54 -16.18 -0.07 -6.32
N ALA A 55 -16.59 0.76 -7.28
CA ALA A 55 -15.68 1.59 -8.06
C ALA A 55 -14.88 2.56 -7.19
N VAL A 56 -15.54 3.21 -6.23
CA VAL A 56 -14.90 4.10 -5.25
C VAL A 56 -13.91 3.35 -4.37
N ALA A 57 -14.21 2.13 -3.93
CA ALA A 57 -13.29 1.32 -3.16
C ALA A 57 -12.01 0.99 -3.96
N TRP A 58 -12.13 0.64 -5.24
CA TRP A 58 -10.98 0.41 -6.12
C TRP A 58 -10.19 1.68 -6.44
N ALA A 59 -10.86 2.82 -6.63
CA ALA A 59 -10.19 4.11 -6.79
C ALA A 59 -9.38 4.48 -5.53
N ASN A 60 -9.97 4.31 -4.34
CA ASN A 60 -9.28 4.57 -3.07
C ASN A 60 -8.10 3.61 -2.87
N HIS A 61 -8.25 2.34 -3.23
CA HIS A 61 -7.15 1.37 -3.21
C HIS A 61 -6.00 1.82 -4.12
N ALA A 62 -6.29 2.25 -5.34
CA ALA A 62 -5.26 2.77 -6.25
C ALA A 62 -4.55 4.01 -5.68
N VAL A 63 -5.30 4.96 -5.11
CA VAL A 63 -4.71 6.12 -4.42
C VAL A 63 -3.81 5.68 -3.26
N TRP A 64 -4.24 4.69 -2.48
CA TRP A 64 -3.45 4.13 -1.41
C TRP A 64 -2.15 3.48 -1.92
N LEU A 65 -2.21 2.66 -2.97
CA LEU A 65 -1.01 2.05 -3.57
C LEU A 65 0.00 3.09 -4.06
N LEU A 66 -0.47 4.23 -4.56
CA LEU A 66 0.37 5.31 -5.07
C LEU A 66 0.94 6.20 -3.97
N THR A 67 0.29 6.27 -2.81
CA THR A 67 0.70 7.14 -1.69
C THR A 67 1.33 6.38 -0.52
N ASN A 68 1.24 5.05 -0.49
CA ASN A 68 1.78 4.23 0.57
C ASN A 68 3.31 4.06 0.47
N ASP A 69 4.00 4.48 1.54
CA ASP A 69 5.46 4.41 1.67
C ASP A 69 5.98 3.11 2.33
N GLU A 70 5.09 2.22 2.79
CA GLU A 70 5.45 0.94 3.39
C GLU A 70 5.88 -0.07 2.31
N LEU A 71 5.15 -0.11 1.19
CA LEU A 71 5.44 -0.92 0.00
C LEU A 71 5.45 -0.04 -1.25
N SER A 72 6.38 0.91 -1.34
CA SER A 72 6.38 1.90 -2.42
C SER A 72 6.41 1.26 -3.82
N ILE A 73 5.24 1.09 -4.45
CA ILE A 73 5.08 0.52 -5.79
C ILE A 73 5.67 1.47 -6.84
N ASN A 74 5.60 2.78 -6.59
CA ASN A 74 6.23 3.79 -7.43
C ASN A 74 7.76 3.60 -7.50
N ALA A 75 8.41 3.28 -6.38
CA ALA A 75 9.83 2.96 -6.37
C ALA A 75 10.11 1.67 -7.15
N ALA A 76 9.27 0.63 -7.01
CA ALA A 76 9.38 -0.61 -7.78
C ALA A 76 9.26 -0.34 -9.29
N HIS A 77 8.22 0.37 -9.71
CA HIS A 77 7.97 0.72 -11.10
C HIS A 77 9.13 1.53 -11.69
N ASN A 78 9.62 2.54 -10.97
CA ASN A 78 10.77 3.34 -11.41
C ASN A 78 12.05 2.51 -11.58
N LYS A 79 12.21 1.46 -10.80
CA LYS A 79 13.37 0.58 -10.89
C LYS A 79 13.28 -0.42 -12.00
N LEU A 80 12.12 -1.05 -12.14
CA LEU A 80 11.82 -1.96 -13.25
C LEU A 80 11.95 -1.25 -14.60
N LYS A 81 11.33 -0.07 -14.75
CA LYS A 81 11.36 0.67 -16.02
C LYS A 81 12.76 1.12 -16.43
N HIS A 82 13.63 1.38 -15.46
CA HIS A 82 15.02 1.82 -15.69
C HIS A 82 16.03 0.67 -15.65
N GLY A 83 15.56 -0.58 -15.53
CA GLY A 83 16.43 -1.77 -15.50
C GLY A 83 17.38 -1.85 -14.29
N LEU A 84 17.07 -1.16 -13.19
CA LEU A 84 17.96 -0.99 -12.05
C LEU A 84 17.44 -1.70 -10.79
N ALA A 85 18.34 -2.44 -10.12
CA ALA A 85 18.21 -2.86 -8.72
C ALA A 85 16.86 -3.49 -8.32
N THR A 86 16.41 -4.46 -9.12
CA THR A 86 15.36 -5.40 -8.72
C THR A 86 15.95 -6.81 -8.73
N SER A 87 15.75 -7.57 -7.66
CA SER A 87 16.02 -9.00 -7.63
C SER A 87 14.67 -9.71 -7.61
N ALA A 88 14.48 -10.63 -8.57
CA ALA A 88 13.37 -11.56 -8.54
C ALA A 88 13.82 -12.84 -7.85
N ARG A 89 13.11 -13.26 -6.80
CA ARG A 89 13.36 -14.53 -6.11
C ARG A 89 12.08 -15.36 -6.09
N GLY A 90 12.22 -16.63 -6.48
CA GLY A 90 11.17 -17.65 -6.36
C GLY A 90 11.68 -18.94 -5.72
N ASP A 91 12.90 -18.89 -5.16
CA ASP A 91 13.67 -20.01 -4.62
C ASP A 91 13.60 -20.12 -3.10
N VAL A 92 12.94 -19.17 -2.42
CA VAL A 92 12.85 -19.11 -0.96
C VAL A 92 11.41 -19.09 -0.51
N ARG A 93 11.11 -19.90 0.49
CA ARG A 93 9.87 -19.83 1.26
C ARG A 93 10.15 -19.33 2.68
N ILE A 94 9.42 -18.30 3.10
CA ILE A 94 9.41 -17.82 4.50
C ILE A 94 7.97 -17.85 4.98
N GLU A 95 7.76 -18.44 6.13
CA GLU A 95 6.44 -18.67 6.67
C GLU A 95 6.47 -18.59 8.20
N LEU A 96 5.46 -17.94 8.77
CA LEU A 96 5.26 -17.91 10.21
C LEU A 96 4.44 -19.14 10.61
N ILE A 97 4.99 -19.94 11.51
CA ILE A 97 4.31 -21.08 12.12
C ILE A 97 4.28 -20.88 13.64
N THR A 98 3.23 -21.39 14.28
CA THR A 98 3.14 -21.43 15.75
C THR A 98 3.63 -22.75 16.32
N THR A 99 3.82 -23.76 15.47
CA THR A 99 4.36 -25.06 15.86
C THR A 99 5.86 -24.92 16.09
N GLN A 100 6.31 -25.27 17.30
CA GLN A 100 7.74 -25.29 17.61
C GLN A 100 8.40 -26.51 16.95
N PRO A 101 9.70 -26.42 16.60
CA PRO A 101 10.47 -27.61 16.25
C PRO A 101 10.47 -28.63 17.39
N ASN A 102 10.51 -29.92 17.05
CA ASN A 102 10.74 -31.00 17.98
C ASN A 102 12.16 -30.91 18.59
N GLU A 103 12.42 -31.66 19.66
CA GLU A 103 13.73 -31.69 20.34
C GLU A 103 14.88 -32.10 19.40
N ASP A 104 14.59 -32.91 18.38
CA ASP A 104 15.54 -33.34 17.36
C ASP A 104 15.71 -32.33 16.20
N GLY A 105 15.04 -31.18 16.28
CA GLY A 105 15.07 -30.13 15.26
C GLY A 105 14.14 -30.39 14.06
N THR A 106 13.30 -31.42 14.10
CA THR A 106 12.32 -31.68 13.03
C THR A 106 11.08 -30.80 13.18
N ILE A 107 10.47 -30.43 12.05
CA ILE A 107 9.17 -29.74 12.01
C ILE A 107 8.23 -30.59 11.16
N PRO A 108 7.07 -31.04 11.68
CA PRO A 108 6.17 -31.86 10.90
C PRO A 108 5.54 -31.06 9.76
N LEU A 109 5.43 -31.65 8.56
CA LEU A 109 4.83 -30.98 7.40
C LEU A 109 3.40 -30.47 7.67
N ASN A 110 2.67 -31.14 8.57
CA ASN A 110 1.32 -30.75 8.96
C ASN A 110 1.25 -29.44 9.77
N ALA A 111 2.39 -28.86 10.19
CA ALA A 111 2.49 -27.54 10.79
C ALA A 111 2.21 -26.41 9.78
N PHE A 112 2.33 -26.73 8.49
CA PHE A 112 2.11 -25.80 7.39
C PHE A 112 0.71 -25.98 6.80
N GLY A 113 0.14 -24.90 6.29
CA GLY A 113 -1.13 -24.90 5.57
C GLY A 113 -2.18 -23.95 6.16
N VAL A 114 -3.37 -23.99 5.55
CA VAL A 114 -4.47 -23.07 5.85
C VAL A 114 -4.82 -23.11 7.34
N GLY A 115 -4.79 -21.95 7.99
CA GLY A 115 -5.13 -21.78 9.40
C GLY A 115 -4.04 -22.20 10.39
N LYS A 116 -2.92 -22.77 9.92
CA LYS A 116 -1.80 -23.22 10.77
C LYS A 116 -0.56 -22.36 10.62
N SER A 117 -0.39 -21.78 9.44
CA SER A 117 0.77 -21.00 9.09
C SER A 117 0.39 -19.79 8.24
N LEU A 118 1.27 -18.78 8.25
CA LEU A 118 1.12 -17.56 7.47
C LEU A 118 2.32 -17.42 6.52
N PRO A 119 2.17 -17.76 5.22
CA PRO A 119 3.24 -17.62 4.27
C PRO A 119 3.54 -16.14 4.02
N LEU A 120 4.78 -15.73 4.27
CA LEU A 120 5.27 -14.39 3.98
C LEU A 120 5.84 -14.32 2.57
N PHE A 121 6.74 -15.26 2.25
CA PHE A 121 7.29 -15.47 0.91
C PHE A 121 6.96 -16.90 0.49
N ASP A 122 6.10 -17.07 -0.50
CA ASP A 122 5.65 -18.37 -1.05
C ASP A 122 5.36 -18.26 -2.56
N ARG A 123 5.67 -17.11 -3.14
CA ARG A 123 5.43 -16.70 -4.52
C ARG A 123 6.63 -15.87 -4.98
N PRO A 124 6.76 -15.59 -6.30
CA PRO A 124 7.78 -14.67 -6.78
C PRO A 124 7.76 -13.33 -6.03
N MET A 125 8.92 -12.94 -5.53
CA MET A 125 9.16 -11.69 -4.82
C MET A 125 9.97 -10.74 -5.70
N LEU A 126 9.60 -9.46 -5.73
CA LEU A 126 10.40 -8.39 -6.29
C LEU A 126 11.04 -7.59 -5.16
N THR A 127 12.35 -7.75 -4.99
CA THR A 127 13.10 -7.02 -3.97
C THR A 127 13.81 -5.81 -4.56
N TYR A 128 13.64 -4.64 -3.97
CA TYR A 128 14.22 -3.39 -4.42
C TYR A 128 14.54 -2.44 -3.26
N LEU A 129 15.53 -1.58 -3.48
CA LEU A 129 15.94 -0.56 -2.49
C LEU A 129 15.13 0.73 -2.61
N SER A 130 14.45 1.15 -1.56
CA SER A 130 13.67 2.39 -1.52
C SER A 130 14.28 3.38 -0.52
N ARG A 131 13.98 4.67 -0.69
CA ARG A 131 14.08 5.64 0.41
C ARG A 131 12.67 6.11 0.73
N PRO A 132 12.30 6.20 2.01
CA PRO A 132 11.08 6.88 2.42
C PRO A 132 11.07 8.34 2.00
N PRO A 133 9.91 9.03 2.10
CA PRO A 133 9.82 10.47 1.89
C PRO A 133 10.92 11.23 2.64
N LYS A 134 11.45 12.28 2.00
CA LYS A 134 12.61 13.04 2.50
C LYS A 134 12.35 13.64 3.88
N GLU A 135 11.10 13.96 4.17
CA GLU A 135 10.59 14.51 5.41
C GLU A 135 10.87 13.58 6.60
N LEU A 136 10.88 12.26 6.38
CA LEU A 136 11.13 11.26 7.42
C LEU A 136 12.62 11.09 7.76
N ARG A 137 13.52 11.65 6.93
CA ARG A 137 14.98 11.58 7.11
C ARG A 137 15.49 10.15 7.38
N GLN A 138 14.97 9.17 6.65
CA GLN A 138 15.32 7.77 6.84
C GLN A 138 16.47 7.31 5.95
N GLY A 139 17.07 6.17 6.33
CA GLY A 139 18.06 5.45 5.53
C GLY A 139 17.45 4.75 4.31
N LEU A 140 18.26 3.92 3.65
CA LEU A 140 17.78 3.00 2.62
C LEU A 140 17.03 1.83 3.25
N GLU A 141 15.94 1.43 2.60
CA GLU A 141 15.11 0.29 2.97
C GLU A 141 15.10 -0.74 1.83
N ALA A 142 15.12 -2.02 2.17
CA ALA A 142 14.84 -3.09 1.23
C ALA A 142 13.36 -3.45 1.34
N ILE A 143 12.64 -3.34 0.22
CA ILE A 143 11.25 -3.72 0.10
C ILE A 143 11.19 -4.97 -0.78
N SER A 144 10.55 -6.02 -0.28
CA SER A 144 10.25 -7.23 -1.02
C SER A 144 8.74 -7.27 -1.26
N LEU A 145 8.32 -7.01 -2.48
CA LEU A 145 6.92 -7.03 -2.91
C LEU A 145 6.53 -8.43 -3.36
N ARG A 146 5.46 -8.97 -2.81
CA ARG A 146 4.93 -10.29 -3.16
C ARG A 146 4.05 -10.17 -4.40
N VAL A 147 4.41 -10.89 -5.46
CA VAL A 147 3.66 -10.85 -6.72
C VAL A 147 2.67 -12.03 -6.75
N ASP A 148 1.42 -11.76 -6.38
CA ASP A 148 0.33 -12.73 -6.50
C ASP A 148 -0.43 -12.47 -7.81
N LEU A 149 -0.18 -13.29 -8.84
CA LEU A 149 -0.72 -13.09 -10.19
C LEU A 149 -2.26 -12.90 -10.23
N PRO A 150 -3.07 -13.74 -9.54
CA PRO A 150 -4.50 -13.48 -9.39
C PRO A 150 -4.86 -12.09 -8.85
N VAL A 151 -4.10 -11.58 -7.87
CA VAL A 151 -4.32 -10.23 -7.32
C VAL A 151 -3.98 -9.18 -8.35
N VAL A 152 -2.82 -9.28 -9.00
CA VAL A 152 -2.39 -8.34 -10.05
C VAL A 152 -3.40 -8.28 -11.20
N LEU A 153 -3.93 -9.43 -11.63
CA LEU A 153 -4.96 -9.50 -12.68
C LEU A 153 -6.27 -8.86 -12.22
N ALA A 154 -6.70 -9.10 -10.99
CA ALA A 154 -7.90 -8.51 -10.44
C ALA A 154 -7.78 -6.98 -10.30
N GLU A 155 -6.64 -6.50 -9.77
CA GLU A 155 -6.32 -5.08 -9.69
C GLU A 155 -6.32 -4.43 -11.08
N THR A 156 -5.64 -5.05 -12.05
CA THR A 156 -5.56 -4.54 -13.43
C THR A 156 -6.93 -4.47 -14.08
N TRP A 157 -7.76 -5.52 -13.93
CA TRP A 157 -9.10 -5.56 -14.50
C TRP A 157 -10.02 -4.51 -13.87
N MET A 158 -10.00 -4.36 -12.55
CA MET A 158 -10.84 -3.37 -11.86
C MET A 158 -10.43 -1.94 -12.21
N MET A 159 -9.13 -1.67 -12.33
CA MET A 159 -8.63 -0.38 -12.81
C MET A 159 -9.03 -0.12 -14.27
N ALA A 160 -8.93 -1.12 -15.14
CA ALA A 160 -9.35 -0.98 -16.53
C ALA A 160 -10.85 -0.66 -16.65
N ASN A 161 -11.70 -1.30 -15.84
CA ASN A 161 -13.14 -0.97 -15.79
C ASN A 161 -13.36 0.47 -15.31
N LEU A 162 -12.67 0.92 -14.25
CA LEU A 162 -12.79 2.29 -13.78
C LEU A 162 -12.38 3.31 -14.86
N TYR A 163 -11.23 3.10 -15.51
CA TYR A 163 -10.77 3.98 -16.60
C TYR A 163 -11.73 3.97 -17.78
N ALA A 164 -12.24 2.81 -18.19
CA ALA A 164 -13.22 2.71 -19.28
C ALA A 164 -14.47 3.53 -18.97
N ALA A 165 -14.98 3.48 -17.72
CA ALA A 165 -16.13 4.29 -17.31
C ALA A 165 -15.83 5.79 -17.40
N ILE A 166 -14.67 6.23 -16.88
CA ILE A 166 -14.26 7.64 -16.89
C ILE A 166 -14.14 8.16 -18.33
N PHE A 167 -13.43 7.43 -19.21
CA PHE A 167 -13.24 7.85 -20.60
C PHE A 167 -14.55 7.84 -21.39
N HIS A 168 -15.44 6.87 -21.14
CA HIS A 168 -16.74 6.82 -21.79
C HIS A 168 -17.62 8.02 -21.39
N ILE A 169 -17.65 8.37 -20.10
CA ILE A 169 -18.38 9.56 -19.62
C ILE A 169 -17.81 10.83 -20.25
N ALA A 170 -16.48 10.99 -20.25
CA ALA A 170 -15.84 12.15 -20.86
C ALA A 170 -16.10 12.24 -22.37
N ALA A 171 -16.13 11.09 -23.08
CA ALA A 171 -16.50 11.04 -24.49
C ALA A 171 -17.96 11.47 -24.71
N ARG A 172 -18.90 11.01 -23.87
CA ARG A 172 -20.31 11.43 -23.93
C ARG A 172 -20.48 12.92 -23.65
N GLU A 173 -19.73 13.49 -22.71
CA GLU A 173 -19.75 14.93 -22.43
C GLU A 173 -19.20 15.75 -23.62
N HIS A 174 -18.21 15.23 -24.33
CA HIS A 174 -17.59 15.92 -25.45
C HIS A 174 -18.37 15.81 -26.76
N PHE A 175 -18.87 14.61 -27.09
CA PHE A 175 -19.53 14.30 -28.36
C PHE A 175 -21.07 14.27 -28.27
N GLY A 176 -21.63 14.28 -27.06
CA GLY A 176 -23.07 14.09 -26.84
C GLY A 176 -23.47 12.61 -26.91
N GLU A 177 -24.73 12.35 -27.26
CA GLU A 177 -25.28 10.98 -27.34
C GLU A 177 -24.71 10.17 -28.51
N GLU A 178 -24.23 10.84 -29.57
CA GLU A 178 -23.63 10.19 -30.74
C GLU A 178 -22.11 10.02 -30.56
N ILE A 179 -21.75 9.04 -29.73
CA ILE A 179 -20.34 8.71 -29.46
C ILE A 179 -19.70 8.09 -30.73
N PRO A 180 -18.54 8.59 -31.20
CA PRO A 180 -17.86 8.06 -32.39
C PRO A 180 -17.47 6.58 -32.30
N GLU A 181 -17.41 5.93 -33.46
CA GLU A 181 -16.86 4.57 -33.59
C GLU A 181 -15.39 4.53 -33.13
N GLY A 182 -15.04 3.53 -32.33
CA GLY A 182 -13.71 3.38 -31.72
C GLY A 182 -13.59 3.84 -30.27
N VAL A 183 -14.61 4.53 -29.72
CA VAL A 183 -14.70 4.74 -28.27
C VAL A 183 -15.13 3.44 -27.60
N ALA A 184 -14.43 3.06 -26.52
CA ALA A 184 -14.76 1.85 -25.78
C ALA A 184 -16.19 1.92 -25.21
N PRO A 185 -16.95 0.81 -25.23
CA PRO A 185 -18.26 0.76 -24.62
C PRO A 185 -18.17 1.02 -23.12
N TYR A 186 -19.28 1.49 -22.53
CA TYR A 186 -19.37 1.62 -21.08
C TYR A 186 -19.15 0.24 -20.43
N PRO A 187 -18.27 0.14 -19.42
CA PRO A 187 -17.90 -1.14 -18.83
C PRO A 187 -19.05 -1.77 -18.05
N THR A 188 -18.94 -3.08 -17.81
CA THR A 188 -19.90 -3.76 -16.94
C THR A 188 -19.75 -3.28 -15.49
N LEU A 189 -20.85 -2.89 -14.88
CA LEU A 189 -20.88 -2.51 -13.46
C LEU A 189 -20.65 -3.74 -12.57
N VAL A 190 -19.60 -3.68 -11.76
CA VAL A 190 -19.25 -4.76 -10.82
C VAL A 190 -19.77 -4.39 -9.44
N VAL A 191 -20.59 -5.26 -8.85
CA VAL A 191 -21.16 -5.05 -7.51
C VAL A 191 -20.52 -5.99 -6.50
N GLY A 192 -20.09 -5.47 -5.35
CA GLY A 192 -19.70 -6.24 -4.16
C GLY A 192 -18.30 -6.90 -4.23
N ARG A 193 -17.58 -6.77 -5.33
CA ARG A 193 -16.17 -7.23 -5.45
C ARG A 193 -15.21 -6.15 -4.94
N LEU A 194 -15.22 -5.89 -3.64
CA LEU A 194 -14.32 -4.93 -3.00
C LEU A 194 -12.85 -5.42 -3.02
N PRO A 195 -11.86 -4.50 -2.99
CA PRO A 195 -10.45 -4.91 -2.98
C PRO A 195 -10.09 -5.80 -1.78
N GLU A 196 -10.69 -5.56 -0.61
CA GLU A 196 -10.49 -6.39 0.59
C GLU A 196 -10.90 -7.87 0.40
N HIS A 197 -11.86 -8.16 -0.48
CA HIS A 197 -12.24 -9.55 -0.78
C HIS A 197 -11.21 -10.29 -1.63
N VAL A 198 -10.35 -9.55 -2.33
CA VAL A 198 -9.32 -10.09 -3.23
C VAL A 198 -7.95 -10.10 -2.54
N ILE A 199 -7.66 -9.04 -1.80
CA ILE A 199 -6.32 -8.71 -1.28
C ILE A 199 -6.25 -8.93 0.24
N GLY A 200 -7.38 -8.84 0.94
CA GLY A 200 -7.45 -8.84 2.38
C GLY A 200 -6.90 -10.11 3.02
N GLY A 201 -6.34 -9.95 4.22
CA GLY A 201 -5.84 -11.06 5.05
C GLY A 201 -4.56 -11.72 4.55
N ARG A 202 -3.95 -11.25 3.46
CA ARG A 202 -2.71 -11.82 2.90
C ARG A 202 -1.53 -10.85 3.03
N PRO A 203 -0.32 -11.36 3.30
CA PRO A 203 0.90 -10.57 3.18
C PRO A 203 1.08 -10.06 1.74
N LEU A 204 1.35 -8.78 1.61
CA LEU A 204 1.64 -8.08 0.34
C LEU A 204 3.14 -7.89 0.13
N GLY A 205 3.91 -7.92 1.20
CA GLY A 205 5.35 -7.77 1.13
C GLY A 205 5.97 -7.56 2.49
N TYR A 206 7.28 -7.34 2.46
CA TYR A 206 8.09 -7.13 3.64
C TYR A 206 9.01 -5.95 3.43
N ARG A 207 9.17 -5.12 4.46
CA ARG A 207 10.14 -4.04 4.48
C ARG A 207 11.17 -4.30 5.58
N SER A 208 12.42 -3.96 5.29
CA SER A 208 13.46 -3.81 6.32
C SER A 208 14.35 -2.61 6.07
N ALA A 209 14.88 -2.01 7.14
CA ALA A 209 15.94 -1.03 7.05
C ALA A 209 17.25 -1.70 6.64
N VAL A 210 17.98 -1.10 5.70
CA VAL A 210 19.29 -1.56 5.22
C VAL A 210 20.41 -0.67 5.73
N THR A 211 20.15 0.64 5.83
CA THR A 211 21.10 1.59 6.41
C THR A 211 20.45 2.37 7.54
N LEU A 212 21.29 2.96 8.39
CA LEU A 212 20.85 3.89 9.42
C LEU A 212 20.37 5.22 8.78
N PRO A 213 19.49 5.95 9.47
CA PRO A 213 19.18 7.34 9.15
C PRO A 213 20.44 8.21 9.04
N PRO A 214 20.50 9.14 8.07
CA PRO A 214 21.68 9.97 7.82
C PRO A 214 22.02 10.95 8.94
N ASP A 215 21.09 11.22 9.86
CA ASP A 215 21.32 12.12 11.00
C ASP A 215 22.00 11.44 12.20
N GLY A 216 22.16 10.11 12.16
CA GLY A 216 22.79 9.31 13.22
C GLY A 216 22.06 9.31 14.57
N THR A 217 20.90 9.96 14.67
CA THR A 217 20.15 10.13 15.93
C THR A 217 18.75 9.55 15.84
N THR A 218 18.16 9.54 14.64
CA THR A 218 16.86 8.92 14.39
C THR A 218 17.03 7.40 14.34
N GLN A 219 16.12 6.67 14.99
CA GLN A 219 16.08 5.21 14.86
C GLN A 219 15.54 4.81 13.48
N PRO A 220 16.07 3.74 12.86
CA PRO A 220 15.49 3.19 11.65
C PRO A 220 14.02 2.79 11.84
N ARG A 221 13.21 2.91 10.80
CA ARG A 221 11.84 2.39 10.80
C ARG A 221 11.82 0.88 11.07
N PRO A 222 10.81 0.38 11.80
CA PRO A 222 10.70 -1.04 12.09
C PRO A 222 10.54 -1.83 10.80
N SER A 223 11.28 -2.94 10.73
CA SER A 223 11.05 -3.98 9.72
C SER A 223 9.71 -4.67 9.99
N GLY A 224 9.12 -5.28 8.97
CA GLY A 224 7.80 -5.90 9.13
C GLY A 224 7.08 -6.22 7.84
N VAL A 225 5.93 -6.85 8.01
CA VAL A 225 5.07 -7.36 6.93
C VAL A 225 3.95 -6.38 6.68
N MET A 226 3.68 -6.11 5.41
CA MET A 226 2.58 -5.26 4.99
C MET A 226 1.38 -6.09 4.56
N PHE A 227 0.19 -5.66 4.95
CA PHE A 227 -1.12 -6.15 4.52
C PHE A 227 -1.90 -5.01 3.86
N TYR A 228 -3.07 -5.33 3.29
CA TYR A 228 -3.94 -4.38 2.57
C TYR A 228 -4.24 -3.06 3.32
N ASP A 229 -4.32 -3.09 4.64
CA ASP A 229 -4.74 -1.94 5.46
C ASP A 229 -3.84 -1.66 6.66
N LYS A 230 -2.78 -2.46 6.84
CA LYS A 230 -1.97 -2.42 8.06
C LYS A 230 -0.54 -2.90 7.83
N PHE A 231 0.36 -2.28 8.59
CA PHE A 231 1.74 -2.72 8.72
C PHE A 231 1.92 -3.47 10.04
N TRP A 232 2.51 -4.65 9.99
CA TRP A 232 2.85 -5.47 11.16
C TRP A 232 4.35 -5.38 11.42
N PRO A 233 4.79 -4.56 12.39
CA PRO A 233 6.19 -4.48 12.76
C PRO A 233 6.66 -5.83 13.33
N MET A 234 7.87 -6.23 12.95
CA MET A 234 8.48 -7.49 13.37
C MET A 234 9.88 -7.23 13.89
N LYS A 235 10.21 -7.91 14.99
CA LYS A 235 11.58 -8.05 15.47
C LYS A 235 12.02 -9.48 15.19
N VAL A 236 13.06 -9.63 14.37
CA VAL A 236 13.68 -10.92 14.11
C VAL A 236 14.81 -11.10 15.12
N ASP A 237 14.72 -12.15 15.93
CA ASP A 237 15.81 -12.57 16.79
C ASP A 237 16.75 -13.48 16.00
N PHE A 238 17.90 -12.93 15.62
CA PHE A 238 18.94 -13.67 14.91
C PHE A 238 19.85 -14.48 15.84
N GLU A 239 19.86 -14.18 17.14
CA GLU A 239 20.70 -14.85 18.12
C GLU A 239 20.12 -16.23 18.46
N SER A 240 18.79 -16.32 18.58
CA SER A 240 18.08 -17.56 18.88
C SER A 240 17.77 -18.42 17.65
N LYS A 241 18.54 -18.28 16.56
CA LYS A 241 18.29 -19.04 15.33
C LYS A 241 18.57 -20.54 15.53
N THR A 242 17.71 -21.38 14.99
CA THR A 242 17.88 -22.84 14.99
C THR A 242 17.72 -23.37 13.57
N GLN A 243 18.51 -24.40 13.22
CA GLN A 243 18.35 -25.13 11.97
C GLN A 243 17.49 -26.37 12.22
N GLY A 244 16.55 -26.63 11.33
CA GLY A 244 15.68 -27.79 11.39
C GLY A 244 15.35 -28.35 10.02
N ILE A 245 14.74 -29.53 10.01
CA ILE A 245 14.34 -30.23 8.77
C ILE A 245 12.83 -30.42 8.81
N VAL A 246 12.16 -30.06 7.71
CA VAL A 246 10.74 -30.39 7.53
C VAL A 246 10.64 -31.85 7.14
N VAL A 247 9.86 -32.62 7.90
CA VAL A 247 9.68 -34.07 7.68
C VAL A 247 8.22 -34.38 7.39
N ASP A 248 7.99 -35.37 6.54
CA ASP A 248 6.68 -36.02 6.47
C ASP A 248 6.44 -36.70 7.83
N GLY A 249 5.34 -36.30 8.49
CA GLY A 249 4.96 -36.83 9.80
C GLY A 249 4.46 -38.25 9.74
#